data_AF-A0A9E4LU68-F1
#
_entry.id   AF-A0A9E4LU68-F1
#
_cell.length_a   1.000
_cell.length_b   1.000
_cell.length_c   1.000
_cell.angle_alpha   90.00
_cell.angle_beta   90.00
_cell.angle_gamma   90.00
#
_symmetry.space_group_name_H-M   'P 1'
#
loop_
_entity.id
_entity.type
_entity.pdbx_description
1 polymer ?
#
loop_
_entity_poly.entity_id
_entity_poly.type
_entity_poly.pdbx_seq_one_letter_code
_entity_poly.pdbx_strand_id
1 'polypeptide(L)'
;MRSSSAAGFTLIETLIAIALLAGLAAGLAHVVVVAHRAVALGGADAVATRAATQKLEELRSLDWTFDPRTGRRVTDTTADLTQPAPSGRGPGLRASPAGAATLEASLPGYADHLDSSGAWIEAGAGAEPPPGAAYVRRWAVGTHVSNEDLLVLQVAVVDRRVGSGEPQRAVRPHDPGVTWVATLRARR
;
A
#
# COMPACT_ATOMS: atom_id res chain seq x y z
N MET A 1 -76.86 -6.81 18.08
CA MET A 1 -75.68 -7.67 17.86
C MET A 1 -75.47 -7.83 16.36
N ARG A 2 -74.41 -7.21 15.81
CA ARG A 2 -73.81 -7.52 14.49
C ARG A 2 -72.55 -6.65 14.34
N SER A 3 -71.43 -7.20 14.80
CA SER A 3 -70.08 -6.69 14.56
C SER A 3 -69.55 -7.34 13.28
N SER A 4 -69.53 -6.61 12.16
CA SER A 4 -68.84 -7.07 10.95
C SER A 4 -68.48 -5.89 10.04
N SER A 5 -67.55 -5.05 10.47
CA SER A 5 -66.88 -4.08 9.59
C SER A 5 -65.40 -3.81 9.94
N ALA A 6 -64.86 -4.42 11.01
CA ALA A 6 -63.50 -4.13 11.48
C ALA A 6 -62.41 -5.02 10.86
N ALA A 7 -62.75 -6.15 10.23
CA ALA A 7 -61.77 -7.15 9.81
C ALA A 7 -61.08 -6.88 8.45
N GLY A 8 -61.67 -6.04 7.59
CA GLY A 8 -61.10 -5.71 6.27
C GLY A 8 -60.09 -4.56 6.27
N PHE A 9 -60.21 -3.63 7.22
CA PHE A 9 -59.31 -2.48 7.37
C PHE A 9 -57.92 -2.92 7.87
N THR A 10 -57.87 -3.90 8.77
CA THR A 10 -56.63 -4.40 9.38
C THR A 10 -55.77 -5.23 8.43
N LEU A 11 -56.37 -5.96 7.48
CA LEU A 11 -55.61 -6.78 6.53
C LEU A 11 -54.84 -5.91 5.53
N ILE A 12 -55.52 -4.93 4.93
CA ILE A 12 -54.89 -4.01 3.98
C ILE A 12 -53.80 -3.18 4.67
N GLU A 13 -54.08 -2.68 5.88
CA GLU A 13 -53.10 -1.96 6.69
C GLU A 13 -51.89 -2.83 7.02
N THR A 14 -52.10 -4.10 7.39
CA THR A 14 -51.01 -5.04 7.66
C THR A 14 -50.18 -5.32 6.41
N LEU A 15 -50.82 -5.48 5.24
CA LEU A 15 -50.11 -5.66 3.96
C LEU A 15 -49.27 -4.43 3.62
N ILE A 16 -49.81 -3.24 3.82
CA ILE A 16 -49.08 -1.98 3.60
C ILE A 16 -47.90 -1.89 4.59
N ALA A 17 -48.12 -2.17 5.87
CA ALA A 17 -47.09 -2.13 6.90
C ALA A 17 -45.96 -3.14 6.61
N ILE A 18 -46.29 -4.36 6.20
CA ILE A 18 -45.31 -5.39 5.82
C ILE A 18 -44.56 -4.96 4.54
N ALA A 19 -45.24 -4.39 3.55
CA ALA A 19 -44.58 -3.91 2.33
C ALA A 19 -43.60 -2.77 2.62
N LEU A 20 -43.99 -1.81 3.48
CA LEU A 20 -43.11 -0.74 3.94
C LEU A 20 -41.94 -1.30 4.75
N LEU A 21 -42.20 -2.22 5.68
CA LEU A 21 -41.15 -2.87 6.48
C LEU A 21 -40.16 -3.63 5.60
N ALA A 22 -40.64 -4.38 4.61
CA ALA A 22 -39.81 -5.11 3.67
C ALA A 22 -38.97 -4.16 2.80
N GLY A 23 -39.55 -3.06 2.33
CA GLY A 23 -38.83 -2.02 1.59
C GLY A 23 -37.73 -1.36 2.44
N LEU A 24 -38.03 -1.03 3.70
CA LEU A 24 -37.06 -0.49 4.65
C LEU A 24 -35.92 -1.48 4.94
N ALA A 25 -36.26 -2.76 5.17
CA ALA A 25 -35.26 -3.80 5.42
C ALA A 25 -34.34 -4.03 4.20
N ALA A 26 -34.90 -4.08 3.00
CA ALA A 26 -34.13 -4.19 1.76
C ALA A 26 -33.22 -2.96 1.53
N GLY A 27 -33.73 -1.76 1.79
CA GLY A 27 -32.96 -0.52 1.73
C GLY A 27 -31.76 -0.54 2.70
N LEU A 28 -31.97 -0.95 3.95
CA LEU A 28 -30.90 -1.05 4.95
C LEU A 28 -29.85 -2.08 4.55
N ALA A 29 -30.27 -3.25 4.07
CA ALA A 29 -29.34 -4.29 3.61
C ALA A 29 -28.43 -3.77 2.48
N HIS A 30 -28.98 -3.00 1.55
CA HIS A 30 -28.20 -2.39 0.47
C HIS A 30 -27.14 -1.41 1.01
N VAL A 31 -27.52 -0.52 1.92
CA VAL A 31 -26.59 0.45 2.55
C VAL A 31 -25.46 -0.26 3.28
N VAL A 32 -25.76 -1.34 4.02
CA VAL A 32 -24.75 -2.13 4.74
C VAL A 32 -23.73 -2.75 3.77
N VAL A 33 -24.18 -3.33 2.65
CA VAL A 33 -23.27 -3.89 1.64
C VAL A 33 -22.37 -2.82 1.03
N VAL A 34 -22.92 -1.65 0.71
CA VAL A 34 -22.15 -0.51 0.18
C VAL A 34 -21.13 -0.03 1.21
N ALA A 35 -21.53 0.11 2.47
CA ALA A 35 -20.65 0.52 3.55
C ALA A 35 -19.50 -0.46 3.78
N HIS A 36 -19.76 -1.77 3.80
CA HIS A 36 -18.71 -2.78 3.95
C HIS A 36 -17.69 -2.73 2.82
N ARG A 37 -18.14 -2.54 1.57
CA ARG A 37 -17.24 -2.39 0.42
C ARG A 37 -16.39 -1.12 0.55
N ALA A 38 -16.99 0.00 0.95
CA ALA A 38 -16.27 1.25 1.16
C ALA A 38 -15.20 1.13 2.26
N VAL A 39 -15.53 0.48 3.39
CA VAL A 39 -14.57 0.23 4.48
C VAL A 39 -13.44 -0.70 4.03
N ALA A 40 -13.75 -1.76 3.27
CA ALA A 40 -12.74 -2.68 2.78
C ALA A 40 -11.74 -2.00 1.81
N LEU A 41 -12.24 -1.18 0.88
CA LEU A 41 -11.41 -0.42 -0.04
C LEU A 41 -10.56 0.62 0.70
N GLY A 42 -11.17 1.40 1.61
CA GLY A 42 -10.44 2.39 2.41
C GLY A 42 -9.38 1.76 3.32
N GLY A 43 -9.63 0.56 3.84
CA GLY A 43 -8.65 -0.21 4.60
C GLY A 43 -7.44 -0.61 3.76
N ALA A 44 -7.65 -1.02 2.51
CA ALA A 44 -6.56 -1.40 1.61
C ALA A 44 -5.63 -0.22 1.28
N ASP A 45 -6.20 0.96 1.01
CA ASP A 45 -5.44 2.19 0.74
C ASP A 45 -4.66 2.67 1.97
N ALA A 46 -5.27 2.56 3.16
CA ALA A 46 -4.62 2.91 4.42
C ALA A 46 -3.42 2.00 4.71
N VAL A 47 -3.52 0.70 4.42
CA VAL A 47 -2.40 -0.24 4.55
C VAL A 47 -1.28 0.12 3.58
N ALA A 48 -1.60 0.36 2.30
CA ALA A 48 -0.60 0.72 1.29
C ALA A 48 0.14 2.03 1.63
N THR A 49 -0.59 3.05 2.08
CA THR A 49 0.00 4.35 2.48
C THR A 49 0.93 4.21 3.68
N ARG A 50 0.52 3.45 4.70
CA ARG A 50 1.36 3.18 5.88
C ARG A 50 2.62 2.44 5.48
N ALA A 51 2.49 1.40 4.65
CA ALA A 51 3.59 0.59 4.16
C ALA A 51 4.61 1.41 3.34
N ALA A 52 4.11 2.33 2.51
CA ALA A 52 4.92 3.24 1.70
C ALA A 52 5.71 4.21 2.60
N THR A 53 5.02 4.83 3.55
CA THR A 53 5.62 5.79 4.50
C THR A 53 6.66 5.11 5.38
N GLN A 54 6.37 3.91 5.89
CA GLN A 54 7.32 3.15 6.70
C GLN A 54 8.61 2.88 5.93
N LYS A 55 8.53 2.38 4.69
CA LYS A 55 9.73 2.11 3.88
C LYS A 55 10.51 3.39 3.57
N LEU A 56 9.80 4.51 3.36
CA LEU A 56 10.44 5.80 3.17
C LEU A 56 11.23 6.22 4.42
N GLU A 57 10.68 6.01 5.61
CA GLU A 57 11.38 6.30 6.87
C GLU A 57 12.56 5.34 7.11
N GLU A 58 12.44 4.06 6.76
CA GLU A 58 13.58 3.12 6.77
C GLU A 58 14.73 3.64 5.88
N LEU A 59 14.44 4.07 4.64
CA LEU A 59 15.43 4.68 3.74
C LEU A 59 16.03 5.98 4.30
N ARG A 60 15.23 6.78 5.01
CA ARG A 60 15.69 8.04 5.63
C ARG A 60 16.54 7.81 6.88
N SER A 61 16.39 6.68 7.56
CA SER A 61 17.21 6.33 8.72
C SER A 61 18.63 5.91 8.36
N LEU A 62 18.88 5.50 7.11
CA LEU A 62 20.21 5.10 6.65
C LEU A 62 21.19 6.28 6.64
N ASP A 63 22.47 6.03 6.86
CA ASP A 63 23.48 7.09 6.89
C ASP A 63 23.62 7.78 5.53
N TRP A 64 23.38 9.09 5.52
CA TRP A 64 23.62 9.99 4.38
C TRP A 64 24.14 11.31 4.94
N THR A 65 25.40 11.29 5.36
CA THR A 65 25.98 12.36 6.19
C THR A 65 27.43 12.66 5.80
N PHE A 66 28.05 13.63 6.48
CA PHE A 66 29.49 13.86 6.49
C PHE A 66 30.10 13.37 7.81
N ASP A 67 31.24 12.71 7.72
CA ASP A 67 32.03 12.36 8.90
C ASP A 67 32.50 13.66 9.59
N PRO A 68 32.19 13.86 10.88
CA PRO A 68 32.43 15.15 11.54
C PRO A 68 33.92 15.43 11.79
N ARG A 69 34.81 14.44 11.68
CA ARG A 69 36.26 14.61 11.91
C ARG A 69 37.01 14.86 10.61
N THR A 70 36.58 14.21 9.53
CA THR A 70 37.29 14.21 8.25
C THR A 70 36.58 15.02 7.16
N GLY A 71 35.32 15.39 7.37
CA GLY A 71 34.46 16.02 6.36
C GLY A 71 34.12 15.10 5.19
N ARG A 72 34.47 13.81 5.26
CA ARG A 72 34.26 12.85 4.18
C ARG A 72 32.80 12.41 4.12
N ARG A 73 32.27 12.20 2.92
CA ARG A 73 30.93 11.64 2.71
C ARG A 73 30.82 10.26 3.34
N VAL A 74 29.79 10.05 4.16
CA VAL A 74 29.39 8.75 4.72
C VAL A 74 28.03 8.40 4.12
N THR A 75 27.98 7.26 3.45
CA THR A 75 26.77 6.72 2.83
C THR A 75 26.64 5.27 3.25
N ASP A 76 25.49 4.87 3.79
CA ASP A 76 25.19 3.47 3.99
C ASP A 76 24.97 2.81 2.62
N THR A 77 25.85 1.87 2.26
CA THR A 77 25.75 1.11 1.02
C THR A 77 25.68 -0.40 1.28
N THR A 78 25.27 -0.79 2.48
CA THR A 78 25.32 -2.17 2.97
C THR A 78 24.03 -2.64 3.62
N ALA A 79 23.12 -1.73 4.00
CA ALA A 79 21.84 -2.12 4.58
C ALA A 79 20.97 -2.91 3.59
N ASP A 80 20.50 -4.07 4.01
CA ASP A 80 19.47 -4.86 3.36
C ASP A 80 18.11 -4.45 3.90
N LEU A 81 17.38 -3.69 3.08
CA LEU A 81 16.04 -3.23 3.38
C LEU A 81 14.96 -4.18 2.86
N THR A 82 15.31 -5.38 2.36
CA THR A 82 14.30 -6.37 1.94
C THR A 82 13.71 -7.17 3.10
N GLN A 83 14.20 -6.92 4.31
CA GLN A 83 13.85 -7.58 5.57
C GLN A 83 13.37 -6.54 6.60
N PRO A 84 12.57 -6.93 7.60
CA PRO A 84 12.00 -6.01 8.58
C PRO A 84 13.05 -5.38 9.50
N ALA A 85 14.18 -6.05 9.71
CA ALA A 85 15.33 -5.50 10.41
C ALA A 85 16.49 -5.36 9.39
N PRO A 86 17.07 -4.16 9.22
CA PRO A 86 18.19 -3.97 8.29
C PRO A 86 19.36 -4.89 8.62
N SER A 87 19.85 -5.64 7.62
CA SER A 87 21.03 -6.50 7.76
C SER A 87 22.20 -6.01 6.89
N GLY A 88 23.43 -6.47 7.14
CA GLY A 88 24.64 -5.90 6.53
C GLY A 88 25.04 -6.41 5.14
N ARG A 89 24.10 -6.74 4.23
CA ARG A 89 24.44 -7.34 2.92
C ARG A 89 23.63 -6.82 1.72
N GLY A 90 22.89 -5.73 1.89
CA GLY A 90 22.05 -5.17 0.85
C GLY A 90 22.65 -3.96 0.14
N PRO A 91 21.85 -3.29 -0.71
CA PRO A 91 22.31 -2.15 -1.49
C PRO A 91 22.38 -0.84 -0.69
N GLY A 92 21.72 -0.74 0.47
CA GLY A 92 21.59 0.51 1.22
C GLY A 92 21.05 1.65 0.34
N LEU A 93 21.76 2.77 0.32
CA LEU A 93 21.48 3.96 -0.49
C LEU A 93 22.25 3.99 -1.82
N ARG A 94 22.72 2.84 -2.33
CA ARG A 94 23.27 2.78 -3.69
C ARG A 94 22.20 3.17 -4.71
N ALA A 95 22.63 3.90 -5.75
CA ALA A 95 21.75 4.22 -6.85
C ALA A 95 21.15 2.95 -7.46
N SER A 96 19.83 2.96 -7.66
CA SER A 96 19.14 1.79 -8.19
C SER A 96 19.54 1.54 -9.65
N PRO A 97 19.69 0.26 -10.08
CA PRO A 97 20.26 -0.09 -11.39
C PRO A 97 19.59 0.55 -12.60
N ALA A 98 18.28 0.86 -12.51
CA ALA A 98 17.51 1.50 -13.57
C ALA A 98 16.89 2.85 -13.12
N GLY A 99 17.44 3.45 -12.06
CA GLY A 99 16.89 4.68 -11.46
C GLY A 99 15.41 4.50 -11.09
N ALA A 100 14.55 5.44 -11.52
CA ALA A 100 13.11 5.39 -11.27
C ALA A 100 12.41 4.17 -11.91
N ALA A 101 12.94 3.60 -13.00
CA ALA A 101 12.36 2.43 -13.64
C ALA A 101 12.42 1.17 -12.75
N THR A 102 13.22 1.18 -11.68
CA THR A 102 13.21 0.18 -10.59
C THR A 102 11.83 0.05 -9.93
N LEU A 103 10.96 1.06 -10.03
CA LEU A 103 9.60 1.03 -9.47
C LEU A 103 8.62 0.31 -10.40
N GLU A 104 8.97 0.18 -11.68
CA GLU A 104 8.12 -0.46 -12.67
C GLU A 104 8.14 -1.98 -12.53
N ALA A 105 9.27 -2.57 -12.12
CA ALA A 105 9.40 -4.02 -11.93
C ALA A 105 10.05 -4.34 -10.57
N SER A 106 9.64 -5.45 -9.94
CA SER A 106 10.26 -5.89 -8.69
C SER A 106 11.70 -6.34 -8.96
N LEU A 107 12.68 -5.61 -8.44
CA LEU A 107 14.11 -5.93 -8.59
C LEU A 107 14.68 -6.48 -7.27
N PRO A 108 15.57 -7.50 -7.32
CA PRO A 108 16.25 -7.99 -6.13
C PRO A 108 16.98 -6.87 -5.38
N GLY A 109 16.79 -6.79 -4.05
CA GLY A 109 17.37 -5.73 -3.21
C GLY A 109 16.60 -4.40 -3.22
N TYR A 110 15.57 -4.27 -4.06
CA TYR A 110 14.75 -3.04 -4.20
C TYR A 110 13.25 -3.30 -4.08
N ALA A 111 12.86 -4.51 -3.69
CA ALA A 111 11.48 -4.89 -3.46
C ALA A 111 11.32 -5.86 -2.29
N ASP A 112 10.20 -5.74 -1.58
CA ASP A 112 9.74 -6.70 -0.58
C ASP A 112 8.21 -6.90 -0.63
N HIS A 113 7.72 -7.96 0.01
CA HIS A 113 6.32 -8.36 -0.04
C HIS A 113 5.66 -8.35 1.34
N LEU A 114 4.40 -7.91 1.35
CA LEU A 114 3.57 -7.84 2.56
C LEU A 114 2.28 -8.65 2.37
N ASP A 115 1.74 -9.15 3.47
CA ASP A 115 0.42 -9.77 3.52
C ASP A 115 -0.71 -8.73 3.49
N SER A 116 -1.97 -9.20 3.55
CA SER A 116 -3.15 -8.31 3.51
C SER A 116 -3.28 -7.33 4.68
N SER A 117 -2.57 -7.56 5.79
CA SER A 117 -2.51 -6.65 6.95
C SER A 117 -1.40 -5.60 6.83
N GLY A 118 -0.47 -5.81 5.88
CA GLY A 118 0.75 -5.02 5.72
C GLY A 118 1.93 -5.56 6.54
N ALA A 119 1.85 -6.78 7.05
CA ALA A 119 2.97 -7.44 7.72
C ALA A 119 3.92 -8.06 6.69
N TRP A 120 5.21 -8.03 6.97
CA TRP A 120 6.24 -8.62 6.11
C TRP A 120 6.15 -10.15 6.12
N ILE A 121 6.45 -10.77 4.98
CA ILE A 121 6.45 -12.24 4.80
C ILE A 121 7.90 -12.73 4.75
N GLU A 122 8.25 -13.81 5.46
CA GLU A 122 9.63 -14.33 5.56
C GLU A 122 10.30 -14.66 4.23
N ALA A 123 9.53 -15.14 3.26
CA ALA A 123 9.98 -15.37 1.88
C ALA A 123 9.75 -14.16 0.95
N GLY A 124 9.54 -12.97 1.52
CA GLY A 124 9.09 -11.77 0.83
C GLY A 124 10.19 -10.92 0.22
N ALA A 125 11.47 -11.26 0.41
CA ALA A 125 12.57 -10.53 -0.19
C ALA A 125 12.70 -10.84 -1.70
N GLY A 126 12.73 -9.79 -2.53
CA GLY A 126 13.13 -9.92 -3.95
C GLY A 126 12.00 -9.77 -4.97
N ALA A 127 12.22 -10.32 -6.16
CA ALA A 127 11.42 -10.05 -7.35
C ALA A 127 10.11 -10.85 -7.41
N GLU A 128 10.10 -12.06 -6.85
CA GLU A 128 8.97 -12.97 -6.93
C GLU A 128 8.10 -12.92 -5.66
N PRO A 129 6.78 -12.84 -5.81
CA PRO A 129 5.88 -12.77 -4.67
C PRO A 129 5.66 -14.14 -4.03
N PRO A 130 5.86 -14.30 -2.71
CA PRO A 130 5.52 -15.53 -2.02
C PRO A 130 3.99 -15.74 -1.92
N PRO A 131 3.53 -16.97 -1.63
CA PRO A 131 2.14 -17.23 -1.29
C PRO A 131 1.64 -16.31 -0.17
N GLY A 132 0.44 -15.75 -0.32
CA GLY A 132 -0.14 -14.81 0.64
C GLY A 132 0.30 -13.35 0.48
N ALA A 133 1.23 -13.04 -0.42
CA ALA A 133 1.62 -11.64 -0.70
C ALA A 133 0.46 -10.85 -1.33
N ALA A 134 -0.10 -9.91 -0.59
CA ALA A 134 -1.15 -9.00 -1.05
C ALA A 134 -0.56 -7.69 -1.60
N TYR A 135 0.58 -7.25 -1.07
CA TYR A 135 1.27 -6.05 -1.53
C TYR A 135 2.72 -6.33 -1.88
N VAL A 136 3.26 -5.57 -2.83
CA VAL A 136 4.69 -5.45 -3.06
C VAL A 136 5.11 -4.00 -2.84
N ARG A 137 6.11 -3.77 -1.99
CA ARG A 137 6.78 -2.47 -1.89
C ARG A 137 7.99 -2.50 -2.81
N ARG A 138 8.12 -1.49 -3.66
CA ARG A 138 9.27 -1.26 -4.54
C ARG A 138 9.86 0.08 -4.18
N TRP A 139 11.18 0.21 -4.17
CA TRP A 139 11.83 1.49 -3.93
C TRP A 139 12.95 1.77 -4.91
N ALA A 140 13.18 3.06 -5.15
CA ALA A 140 14.29 3.54 -5.96
C ALA A 140 15.06 4.61 -5.21
N VAL A 141 16.38 4.52 -5.31
CA VAL A 141 17.33 5.53 -4.83
C VAL A 141 18.00 6.13 -6.06
N GLY A 142 17.83 7.44 -6.24
CA GLY A 142 18.47 8.20 -7.31
C GLY A 142 19.33 9.31 -6.75
N THR A 143 20.38 9.69 -7.46
CA THR A 143 21.11 10.93 -7.22
C THR A 143 20.52 12.06 -8.06
N HIS A 144 20.57 13.29 -7.55
CA HIS A 144 20.14 14.45 -8.33
C HIS A 144 21.25 14.85 -9.31
N VAL A 145 20.90 15.05 -10.59
CA VAL A 145 21.86 15.32 -11.67
C VAL A 145 22.73 16.56 -11.47
N SER A 146 22.26 17.55 -10.70
CA SER A 146 22.99 18.78 -10.41
C SER A 146 23.65 18.83 -9.03
N ASN A 147 23.39 17.84 -8.17
CA ASN A 147 23.91 17.84 -6.81
C ASN A 147 24.00 16.41 -6.22
N GLU A 148 25.22 15.91 -6.07
CA GLU A 148 25.50 14.58 -5.51
C GLU A 148 25.23 14.46 -4.00
N ASP A 149 24.96 15.57 -3.31
CA ASP A 149 24.46 15.59 -1.92
C ASP A 149 22.94 15.48 -1.82
N LEU A 150 22.23 15.54 -2.95
CA LEU A 150 20.78 15.34 -2.99
C LEU A 150 20.46 13.92 -3.49
N LEU A 151 19.73 13.19 -2.66
CA LEU A 151 19.08 11.94 -3.04
C LEU A 151 17.61 12.17 -3.36
N VAL A 152 17.12 11.44 -4.35
CA VAL A 152 15.71 11.19 -4.62
C VAL A 152 15.39 9.80 -4.09
N LEU A 153 14.52 9.73 -3.09
CA LEU A 153 14.03 8.47 -2.55
C LEU A 153 12.57 8.31 -2.97
N GLN A 154 12.23 7.17 -3.56
CA GLN A 154 10.89 6.89 -4.05
C GLN A 154 10.45 5.50 -3.58
N VAL A 155 9.19 5.38 -3.19
CA VAL A 155 8.58 4.11 -2.79
C VAL A 155 7.22 3.99 -3.47
N ALA A 156 6.99 2.87 -4.12
CA ALA A 156 5.71 2.48 -4.69
C ALA A 156 5.21 1.22 -4.00
N VAL A 157 3.94 1.20 -3.59
CA VAL A 157 3.28 0.02 -3.02
C VAL A 157 2.16 -0.37 -3.96
N VAL A 158 2.23 -1.60 -4.46
CA VAL A 158 1.27 -2.14 -5.44
C VAL A 158 0.39 -3.17 -4.74
N ASP A 159 -0.93 -2.94 -4.72
CA ASP A 159 -1.92 -3.92 -4.30
C ASP A 159 -2.13 -4.95 -5.41
N ARG A 160 -1.63 -6.17 -5.16
CA ARG A 160 -1.67 -7.27 -6.12
C ARG A 160 -3.08 -7.84 -6.33
N ARG A 161 -4.06 -7.43 -5.52
CA ARG A 161 -5.47 -7.86 -5.64
C ARG A 161 -6.27 -6.98 -6.59
N VAL A 162 -5.78 -5.76 -6.86
CA VAL A 162 -6.42 -4.78 -7.76
C VAL A 162 -5.84 -4.85 -9.19
N GLY A 163 -4.62 -5.38 -9.34
CA GLY A 163 -3.91 -5.50 -10.63
C GLY A 163 -4.16 -6.81 -11.39
N SER A 164 -4.18 -6.73 -12.72
CA SER A 164 -4.35 -7.86 -13.65
C SER A 164 -3.16 -8.82 -13.61
N GLY A 165 -3.18 -9.82 -12.73
CA GLY A 165 -2.55 -11.15 -12.87
C GLY A 165 -1.04 -11.28 -13.13
N GLU A 166 -0.33 -10.24 -13.56
CA GLU A 166 1.08 -10.28 -13.95
C GLU A 166 1.95 -9.62 -12.87
N PRO A 167 2.80 -10.39 -12.18
CA PRO A 167 3.62 -9.91 -11.07
C PRO A 167 4.71 -8.89 -11.47
N GLN A 168 4.94 -8.67 -12.77
CA GLN A 168 6.05 -7.87 -13.32
C GLN A 168 5.61 -6.71 -14.22
N ARG A 169 4.32 -6.34 -14.24
CA ARG A 169 3.87 -5.22 -15.07
C ARG A 169 4.47 -3.90 -14.59
N ALA A 170 4.90 -3.07 -15.55
CA ALA A 170 5.32 -1.69 -15.30
C ALA A 170 4.20 -0.89 -14.64
N VAL A 171 4.49 -0.28 -13.49
CA VAL A 171 3.54 0.46 -12.67
C VAL A 171 3.86 1.96 -12.66
N ARG A 172 2.84 2.79 -12.84
CA ARG A 172 2.94 4.27 -12.80
C ARG A 172 2.34 4.84 -11.50
N PRO A 173 2.75 6.06 -11.06
CA PRO A 173 2.30 6.67 -9.81
C PRO A 173 0.78 6.89 -9.63
N HIS A 174 0.00 6.72 -10.69
CA HIS A 174 -1.46 6.95 -10.68
C HIS A 174 -2.25 5.73 -11.16
N ASP A 175 -1.59 4.57 -11.31
CA ASP A 175 -2.29 3.35 -11.68
C ASP A 175 -3.20 2.88 -10.52
N PRO A 176 -4.38 2.29 -10.81
CA PRO A 176 -5.25 1.77 -9.77
C PRO A 176 -4.54 0.74 -8.88
N GLY A 177 -4.72 0.86 -7.56
CA GLY A 177 -4.09 -0.02 -6.57
C GLY A 177 -2.62 0.32 -6.28
N VAL A 178 -2.15 1.51 -6.66
CA VAL A 178 -0.77 1.94 -6.47
C VAL A 178 -0.73 3.15 -5.57
N THR A 179 0.06 3.04 -4.49
CA THR A 179 0.39 4.17 -3.62
C THR A 179 1.85 4.53 -3.82
N TRP A 180 2.13 5.78 -4.19
CA TRP A 180 3.48 6.26 -4.48
C TRP A 180 3.84 7.43 -3.56
N VAL A 181 5.01 7.37 -2.94
CA VAL A 181 5.59 8.46 -2.15
C VAL A 181 7.02 8.74 -2.59
N ALA A 182 7.41 10.01 -2.60
CA ALA A 182 8.74 10.44 -2.99
C ALA A 182 9.22 11.58 -2.08
N THR A 183 10.52 11.63 -1.81
CA THR A 183 11.15 12.75 -1.10
C THR A 183 12.53 13.04 -1.65
N LEU A 184 12.97 14.27 -1.44
CA LEU A 184 14.36 14.66 -1.56
C LEU A 184 15.03 14.58 -0.19
N ARG A 185 16.30 14.17 -0.16
CA ARG A 185 17.13 14.16 1.06
C ARG A 185 18.48 14.78 0.75
N ALA A 186 18.82 15.84 1.49
CA ALA A 186 20.14 16.44 1.46
C ALA A 186 21.08 15.75 2.44
N ARG A 187 22.37 15.65 2.07
CA ARG A 187 23.44 15.21 2.97
C ARG A 187 23.62 16.24 4.07
N ARG A 188 23.81 15.79 5.31
CA ARG A 188 23.99 16.63 6.49
C ARG A 188 25.26 16.30 7.24
#